data_AF-A0A938SD48-F1
#
_entry.id   AF-A0A938SD48-F1
#
_cell.length_a   1.000
_cell.length_b   1.000
_cell.length_c   1.000
_cell.angle_alpha   90.00
_cell.angle_beta   90.00
_cell.angle_gamma   90.00
#
_symmetry.space_group_name_H-M   'P 1'
#
loop_
_entity.id
_entity.type
_entity.pdbx_description
1 polymer ?
#
loop_
_entity_poly.entity_id
_entity_poly.type
_entity_poly.pdbx_seq_one_letter_code
_entity_poly.pdbx_strand_id
1 'polypeptide(L)'
;MGLLIASLLVLAFACFHALSVTFLNPPAANRAFPARLTLAGVWLAAGILALMADARGVTYNALSVWAYATLVASGVGLAIAVSERDQLGLRVKRAVPRGGLLRALAFPFFSGSASGILWACLLMGVTSVALPFLDWGFRARPIRSETAHRILTLFLYSFSYALTAAWLRNRFLSEWFSAKYTGILALFLAGAGIWLPFLFDLLVWDMTFDQVMRYSQHFGSILTVLGPRSLEEILRHELFAGIWAAAVLALNFPWLLKQVAAFFRAPVRSSARQGASATFRRLVRKPVSR
;
A
#
# COMPACT_ATOMS: atom_id res chain seq x y z
N MET A 1 10.62 1.70 26.07
CA MET A 1 11.58 1.52 24.96
C MET A 1 11.62 0.08 24.43
N GLY A 2 11.70 -0.95 25.28
CA GLY A 2 11.81 -2.35 24.83
C GLY A 2 10.66 -2.86 23.94
N LEU A 3 9.40 -2.56 24.25
CA LEU A 3 8.24 -2.94 23.43
C LEU A 3 8.22 -2.27 22.05
N LEU A 4 8.77 -1.05 21.94
CA LEU A 4 8.87 -0.30 20.70
C LEU A 4 9.93 -0.92 19.79
N ILE A 5 11.07 -1.28 20.36
CA ILE A 5 12.12 -2.01 19.65
C ILE A 5 11.59 -3.39 19.23
N ALA A 6 10.88 -4.09 20.10
CA ALA A 6 10.29 -5.38 19.78
C ALA A 6 9.25 -5.30 18.65
N SER A 7 8.37 -4.30 18.65
CA SER A 7 7.38 -4.13 17.58
C SER A 7 8.04 -3.78 16.24
N LEU A 8 9.03 -2.89 16.23
CA LEU A 8 9.82 -2.57 15.05
C LEU A 8 10.60 -3.79 14.54
N LEU A 9 11.20 -4.59 15.43
CA LEU A 9 11.93 -5.80 15.05
C LEU A 9 11.00 -6.88 14.48
N VAL A 10 9.82 -7.08 15.08
CA VAL A 10 8.82 -8.02 14.57
C VAL A 10 8.33 -7.60 13.19
N LEU A 11 8.10 -6.30 12.99
CA LEU A 11 7.63 -5.76 11.72
C LEU A 11 8.74 -5.82 10.66
N ALA A 12 9.99 -5.50 11.03
CA ALA A 12 11.16 -5.66 10.17
C ALA A 12 11.38 -7.13 9.78
N PHE A 13 11.29 -8.06 10.74
CA PHE A 13 11.38 -9.50 10.47
C PHE A 13 10.28 -9.96 9.51
N ALA A 14 9.04 -9.51 9.71
CA ALA A 14 7.93 -9.81 8.81
C ALA A 14 8.17 -9.26 7.39
N CYS A 15 8.74 -8.06 7.27
CA CYS A 15 9.17 -7.49 6.00
C CYS A 15 10.26 -8.33 5.34
N PHE A 16 11.32 -8.71 6.06
CA PHE A 16 12.39 -9.55 5.53
C PHE A 16 11.89 -10.94 5.12
N HIS A 17 11.02 -11.57 5.91
CA HIS A 17 10.39 -12.82 5.56
C HIS A 17 9.53 -12.68 4.29
N ALA A 18 8.69 -11.65 4.22
CA ALA A 18 7.87 -11.37 3.05
C ALA A 18 8.73 -11.15 1.80
N LEU A 19 9.82 -10.39 1.91
CA LEU A 19 10.79 -10.18 0.84
C LEU A 19 11.40 -11.51 0.39
N SER A 20 11.93 -12.31 1.32
CA SER A 20 12.51 -13.63 1.02
C SER A 20 11.52 -14.55 0.29
N VAL A 21 10.27 -14.63 0.77
CA VAL A 21 9.22 -15.42 0.12
C VAL A 21 8.91 -14.89 -1.28
N THR A 22 8.90 -13.57 -1.49
CA THR A 22 8.67 -13.00 -2.84
C THR A 22 9.83 -13.20 -3.80
N PHE A 23 11.07 -13.25 -3.30
CA PHE A 23 12.27 -13.52 -4.11
C PHE A 23 12.37 -14.99 -4.51
N LEU A 24 12.01 -15.92 -3.63
CA LEU A 24 12.07 -17.35 -3.89
C LEU A 24 10.94 -17.83 -4.82
N ASN A 25 9.79 -17.15 -4.81
CA ASN A 25 8.66 -17.53 -5.64
C ASN A 25 8.85 -17.12 -7.11
N PRO A 26 8.59 -18.02 -8.08
CA PRO A 26 8.75 -17.69 -9.49
C PRO A 26 7.81 -16.56 -9.91
N PRO A 27 8.22 -15.65 -10.82
CA PRO A 27 7.41 -14.52 -11.27
C PRO A 27 6.04 -14.89 -11.87
N ALA A 28 5.87 -16.15 -12.28
CA ALA A 28 4.61 -16.67 -12.81
C ALA A 28 3.60 -17.07 -11.71
N ALA A 29 4.04 -17.28 -10.46
CA ALA A 29 3.18 -17.65 -9.33
C ALA A 29 2.59 -16.42 -8.63
N ASN A 30 1.59 -16.63 -7.78
CA ASN A 30 1.02 -15.58 -6.94
C ASN A 30 1.92 -15.31 -5.73
N ARG A 31 3.07 -14.68 -5.96
CA ARG A 31 4.08 -14.39 -4.92
C ARG A 31 3.58 -13.41 -3.85
N ALA A 32 2.61 -12.56 -4.20
CA ALA A 32 2.08 -11.55 -3.28
C ALA A 32 1.20 -12.15 -2.16
N PHE A 33 0.52 -13.26 -2.42
CA PHE A 33 -0.41 -13.87 -1.45
C PHE A 33 0.24 -14.23 -0.11
N PRO A 34 1.27 -15.08 -0.07
CA PRO A 34 1.88 -15.47 1.21
C PRO A 34 2.46 -14.25 1.93
N ALA A 35 3.12 -13.34 1.21
CA ALA A 35 3.70 -12.13 1.78
C ALA A 35 2.64 -11.20 2.40
N ARG A 36 1.54 -10.92 1.67
CA ARG A 36 0.47 -10.04 2.15
C ARG A 36 -0.29 -10.67 3.32
N LEU A 37 -0.47 -11.99 3.31
CA LEU A 37 -1.08 -12.71 4.44
C LEU A 37 -0.20 -12.67 5.69
N THR A 38 1.12 -12.91 5.56
CA THR A 38 2.02 -12.85 6.71
C THR A 38 2.12 -11.43 7.26
N LEU A 39 2.23 -10.42 6.40
CA LEU A 39 2.25 -9.02 6.82
C LEU A 39 0.95 -8.61 7.52
N ALA A 40 -0.22 -9.01 7.00
CA ALA A 40 -1.50 -8.74 7.65
C ALA A 40 -1.62 -9.44 9.02
N GLY A 41 -1.17 -10.69 9.14
CA GLY A 41 -1.17 -11.42 10.41
C GLY A 41 -0.25 -10.77 11.45
N VAL A 42 0.96 -10.39 11.06
CA VAL A 42 1.92 -9.71 11.93
C VAL A 42 1.43 -8.32 12.32
N TRP A 43 0.87 -7.56 11.37
CA TRP A 43 0.24 -6.27 11.62
C TRP A 43 -0.86 -6.37 12.70
N LEU A 44 -1.75 -7.37 12.57
CA LEU A 44 -2.84 -7.59 13.52
C LEU A 44 -2.31 -7.97 14.90
N ALA A 45 -1.37 -8.92 14.97
CA ALA A 45 -0.76 -9.34 16.23
C ALA A 45 -0.04 -8.17 16.93
N ALA A 46 0.72 -7.37 16.19
CA ALA A 46 1.39 -6.18 16.72
C ALA A 46 0.39 -5.14 17.21
N GLY A 47 -0.75 -4.96 16.52
CA GLY A 47 -1.81 -4.05 16.94
C GLY A 47 -2.48 -4.48 18.25
N ILE A 48 -2.77 -5.76 18.40
CA ILE A 48 -3.32 -6.33 19.64
C ILE A 48 -2.34 -6.13 20.79
N LEU A 49 -1.06 -6.43 20.59
CA LEU A 49 -0.03 -6.24 21.61
C LEU A 49 0.13 -4.76 22.01
N ALA A 50 0.10 -3.85 21.03
CA ALA A 50 0.14 -2.41 21.28
C ALA A 50 -1.06 -1.93 22.10
N LEU A 51 -2.27 -2.37 21.74
CA LEU A 51 -3.49 -2.08 22.47
C LEU A 51 -3.42 -2.61 23.91
N MET A 52 -2.97 -3.86 24.11
CA MET A 52 -2.80 -4.45 25.44
C MET A 52 -1.76 -3.70 26.28
N ALA A 53 -0.66 -3.25 25.67
CA ALA A 53 0.39 -2.50 26.36
C ALA A 53 -0.11 -1.13 26.84
N ASP A 54 -0.88 -0.42 26.00
CA ASP A 54 -1.48 0.86 26.36
C ASP A 54 -2.59 0.69 27.41
N ALA A 55 -3.44 -0.33 27.28
CA ALA A 55 -4.49 -0.64 28.25
C ALA A 55 -3.94 -0.99 29.65
N ARG A 56 -2.75 -1.62 29.70
CA ARG A 56 -2.06 -1.94 30.96
C ARG A 56 -1.15 -0.82 31.47
N GLY A 57 -1.02 0.29 30.73
CA GLY A 57 -0.14 1.41 31.08
C GLY A 57 1.35 1.07 31.07
N VAL A 58 1.77 0.00 30.38
CA VAL A 58 3.17 -0.49 30.36
C VAL A 58 4.08 0.45 29.57
N THR A 59 3.55 1.05 28.50
CA THR A 59 4.28 1.98 27.64
C THR A 59 3.39 3.14 27.25
N TYR A 60 3.97 4.33 27.13
CA TYR A 60 3.28 5.48 26.58
C TYR A 60 3.21 5.36 25.05
N ASN A 61 2.00 5.46 24.51
CA ASN A 61 1.71 5.61 23.07
C ASN A 61 2.11 4.40 22.20
N ALA A 62 2.04 3.16 22.71
CA ALA A 62 2.37 1.98 21.91
C ALA A 62 1.50 1.86 20.66
N LEU A 63 0.21 2.19 20.77
CA LEU A 63 -0.75 2.16 19.67
C LEU A 63 -0.42 3.21 18.60
N SER A 64 0.04 4.40 19.01
CA SER A 64 0.51 5.43 18.07
C SER A 64 1.74 4.94 17.29
N VAL A 65 2.70 4.30 17.97
CA VAL A 65 3.91 3.78 17.32
C VAL A 65 3.57 2.65 16.36
N TRP A 66 2.69 1.72 16.74
CA TRP A 66 2.18 0.70 15.83
C TRP A 66 1.54 1.32 14.58
N ALA A 67 0.77 2.39 14.74
CA ALA A 67 0.14 3.06 13.61
C ALA A 67 1.16 3.75 12.68
N TYR A 68 2.16 4.46 13.23
CA TYR A 68 3.25 5.02 12.42
C TYR A 68 4.08 3.94 11.71
N ALA A 69 4.38 2.83 12.39
CA ALA A 69 5.10 1.71 11.79
C ALA A 69 4.29 1.07 10.65
N THR A 70 2.97 0.93 10.83
CA THR A 70 2.06 0.46 9.79
C THR A 70 2.07 1.40 8.59
N LEU A 71 1.98 2.70 8.84
CA LEU A 71 2.01 3.72 7.79
C LEU A 71 3.29 3.63 6.95
N VAL A 72 4.46 3.54 7.59
CA VAL A 72 5.75 3.40 6.88
C VAL A 72 5.77 2.12 6.06
N ALA A 73 5.40 0.98 6.65
CA ALA A 73 5.44 -0.31 5.96
C ALA A 73 4.43 -0.39 4.81
N SER A 74 3.22 0.14 4.98
CA SER A 74 2.22 0.21 3.92
C SER A 74 2.55 1.27 2.88
N GLY A 75 3.26 2.35 3.23
CA GLY A 75 3.82 3.31 2.26
C GLY A 75 4.86 2.67 1.34
N VAL A 76 5.77 1.87 1.91
CA VAL A 76 6.67 1.01 1.12
C VAL A 76 5.88 0.00 0.29
N GLY A 77 4.85 -0.61 0.88
CA GLY A 77 3.92 -1.51 0.19
C GLY A 77 3.23 -0.85 -1.01
N LEU A 78 2.81 0.42 -0.89
CA LEU A 78 2.24 1.21 -1.98
C LEU A 78 3.26 1.45 -3.08
N ALA A 79 4.50 1.84 -2.74
CA ALA A 79 5.57 2.03 -3.72
C ALA A 79 5.89 0.73 -4.49
N ILE A 80 5.91 -0.41 -3.79
CA ILE A 80 6.06 -1.73 -4.40
C ILE A 80 4.85 -2.05 -5.28
N ALA A 81 3.64 -1.80 -4.80
CA ALA A 81 2.41 -2.10 -5.51
C ALA A 81 2.30 -1.34 -6.84
N VAL A 82 2.58 -0.03 -6.85
CA VAL A 82 2.61 0.73 -8.11
C VAL A 82 3.73 0.28 -9.06
N SER A 83 4.71 -0.47 -8.54
CA SER A 83 5.77 -1.08 -9.33
C SER A 83 5.42 -2.47 -9.88
N GLU A 84 4.31 -3.06 -9.44
CA GLU A 84 3.89 -4.36 -9.92
C GLU A 84 3.36 -4.30 -11.37
N ARG A 85 3.36 -5.45 -12.03
CA ARG A 85 2.82 -5.58 -13.39
C ARG A 85 1.30 -5.40 -13.39
N ASP A 86 0.78 -4.73 -14.42
CA ASP A 86 -0.67 -4.56 -14.62
C ASP A 86 -1.36 -5.82 -15.14
N GLN A 87 -0.62 -6.70 -15.81
CA GLN A 87 -1.17 -7.91 -16.42
C GLN A 87 -1.03 -9.13 -15.50
N LEU A 88 -2.16 -9.81 -15.27
CA LEU A 88 -2.21 -11.07 -14.54
C LEU A 88 -1.58 -12.21 -15.37
N GLY A 89 -0.61 -12.90 -14.79
CA GLY A 89 -0.03 -14.10 -15.40
C GLY A 89 -1.03 -15.25 -15.54
N LEU A 90 -0.83 -16.13 -16.53
CA LEU A 90 -1.73 -17.25 -16.81
C LEU A 90 -1.95 -18.20 -15.61
N ARG A 91 -0.90 -18.45 -14.81
CA ARG A 91 -1.02 -19.30 -13.62
C ARG A 91 -1.82 -18.60 -12.51
N VAL A 92 -1.63 -17.29 -12.31
CA VAL A 92 -2.39 -16.48 -11.34
C VAL A 92 -3.88 -16.47 -11.71
N LYS A 93 -4.21 -16.28 -13.01
CA LYS A 93 -5.60 -16.34 -13.50
C LYS A 93 -6.29 -17.66 -13.16
N ARG A 94 -5.56 -18.79 -13.16
CA ARG A 94 -6.11 -20.12 -12.81
C ARG A 94 -6.35 -20.31 -11.32
N ALA A 95 -5.69 -19.55 -10.46
CA ALA A 95 -5.84 -19.61 -9.01
C ALA A 95 -6.99 -18.72 -8.50
N VAL A 96 -7.57 -17.86 -9.34
CA VAL A 96 -8.67 -16.97 -8.97
C VAL A 96 -9.90 -17.80 -8.58
N PRO A 97 -10.52 -17.55 -7.39
CA PRO A 97 -11.74 -18.25 -6.97
C PRO A 97 -12.90 -18.11 -7.95
N ARG A 98 -13.90 -19.01 -7.90
CA ARG A 98 -15.06 -18.98 -8.82
C ARG A 98 -16.15 -18.00 -8.40
N GLY A 99 -16.43 -17.89 -7.09
CA GLY A 99 -17.49 -17.03 -6.56
C GLY A 99 -17.12 -15.55 -6.61
N GLY A 100 -18.06 -14.68 -7.01
CA GLY A 100 -17.86 -13.23 -7.08
C GLY A 100 -17.42 -12.64 -5.73
N LEU A 101 -18.07 -13.04 -4.64
CA LEU A 101 -17.70 -12.61 -3.28
C LEU A 101 -16.30 -13.09 -2.88
N LEU A 102 -15.98 -14.37 -3.14
CA LEU A 102 -14.66 -14.92 -2.88
C LEU A 102 -13.57 -14.23 -3.69
N ARG A 103 -13.87 -13.79 -4.92
CA ARG A 103 -12.95 -12.98 -5.74
C ARG A 103 -12.71 -11.62 -5.11
N ALA A 104 -13.75 -10.94 -4.63
CA ALA A 104 -13.61 -9.65 -3.97
C ALA A 104 -12.75 -9.76 -2.70
N LEU A 105 -12.99 -10.76 -1.85
CA LEU A 105 -12.20 -10.99 -0.64
C LEU A 105 -10.76 -11.43 -0.93
N ALA A 106 -10.56 -12.21 -1.99
CA ALA A 106 -9.23 -12.65 -2.39
C ALA A 106 -8.42 -11.56 -3.10
N PHE A 107 -9.08 -10.62 -3.78
CA PHE A 107 -8.43 -9.64 -4.67
C PHE A 107 -7.27 -8.89 -4.01
N PRO A 108 -7.37 -8.33 -2.78
CA PRO A 108 -6.25 -7.66 -2.11
C PRO A 108 -5.02 -8.54 -1.91
N PHE A 109 -5.17 -9.86 -1.85
CA PHE A 109 -4.07 -10.78 -1.61
C PHE A 109 -3.44 -11.32 -2.90
N PHE A 110 -3.94 -10.95 -4.08
CA PHE A 110 -3.39 -11.41 -5.35
C PHE A 110 -2.35 -10.45 -5.93
N SER A 111 -1.37 -10.99 -6.65
CA SER A 111 -0.36 -10.18 -7.34
C SER A 111 -0.99 -9.29 -8.41
N GLY A 112 -0.59 -8.02 -8.48
CA GLY A 112 -1.12 -6.98 -9.35
C GLY A 112 -0.96 -5.60 -8.70
N SER A 113 -0.85 -4.55 -9.52
CA SER A 113 -0.67 -3.19 -9.02
C SER A 113 -1.94 -2.69 -8.32
N ALA A 114 -3.12 -2.81 -8.94
CA ALA A 114 -4.39 -2.41 -8.33
C ALA A 114 -4.71 -3.17 -7.03
N SER A 115 -4.47 -4.48 -6.97
CA SER A 115 -4.69 -5.28 -5.76
C SER A 115 -3.71 -4.93 -4.64
N GLY A 116 -2.45 -4.63 -4.99
CA GLY A 116 -1.44 -4.18 -4.03
C GLY A 116 -1.76 -2.80 -3.46
N ILE A 117 -2.19 -1.87 -4.31
CA ILE A 117 -2.63 -0.54 -3.90
C ILE A 117 -3.81 -0.69 -2.93
N LEU A 118 -4.82 -1.48 -3.31
CA LEU A 118 -5.97 -1.73 -2.44
C LEU A 118 -5.55 -2.35 -1.10
N TRP A 119 -4.67 -3.35 -1.12
CA TRP A 119 -4.22 -3.99 0.12
C TRP A 119 -3.51 -3.03 1.06
N ALA A 120 -2.61 -2.19 0.54
CA ALA A 120 -1.93 -1.19 1.34
C ALA A 120 -2.89 -0.12 1.86
N CYS A 121 -3.84 0.34 1.02
CA CYS A 121 -4.90 1.26 1.44
C CYS A 121 -5.80 0.66 2.52
N LEU A 122 -6.12 -0.64 2.45
CA LEU A 122 -6.91 -1.31 3.48
C LEU A 122 -6.17 -1.32 4.81
N LEU A 123 -4.87 -1.65 4.85
CA LEU A 123 -4.09 -1.60 6.09
C LEU A 123 -4.02 -0.19 6.67
N MET A 124 -3.71 0.81 5.85
CA MET A 124 -3.59 2.20 6.29
C MET A 124 -4.95 2.77 6.71
N GLY A 125 -6.00 2.49 5.94
CA GLY A 125 -7.37 2.94 6.21
C GLY A 125 -7.94 2.32 7.47
N VAL A 126 -7.82 0.99 7.63
CA VAL A 126 -8.25 0.31 8.86
C VAL A 126 -7.47 0.83 10.06
N THR A 127 -6.17 1.05 9.93
CA THR A 127 -5.35 1.63 11.02
C THR A 127 -5.82 3.04 11.38
N SER A 128 -6.04 3.90 10.39
CA SER A 128 -6.44 5.30 10.61
C SER A 128 -7.84 5.39 11.24
N VAL A 129 -8.76 4.53 10.81
CA VAL A 129 -10.13 4.48 11.34
C VAL A 129 -10.18 3.79 12.72
N ALA A 130 -9.42 2.73 12.94
CA ALA A 130 -9.45 1.99 14.20
C ALA A 130 -8.97 2.82 15.39
N LEU A 131 -8.02 3.73 15.20
CA LEU A 131 -7.46 4.56 16.29
C LEU A 131 -8.52 5.29 17.13
N PRO A 132 -9.40 6.14 16.56
CA PRO A 132 -10.43 6.83 17.33
C PRO A 132 -11.45 5.87 17.96
N PHE A 133 -11.78 4.74 17.31
CA PHE A 133 -12.69 3.75 17.88
C PHE A 133 -12.08 2.99 19.06
N LEU A 134 -10.80 2.65 18.98
CA LEU A 134 -10.08 1.98 20.06
C LEU A 134 -9.90 2.90 21.26
N ASP A 135 -9.68 4.19 21.00
CA ASP A 135 -9.61 5.23 22.02
C ASP A 135 -10.91 5.33 22.81
N TRP A 136 -12.04 5.45 22.08
CA TRP A 136 -13.36 5.56 22.68
C TRP A 136 -13.79 4.28 23.42
N GLY A 137 -13.60 3.11 22.80
CA GLY A 137 -14.14 1.85 23.29
C GLY A 137 -13.35 1.22 24.45
N PHE A 138 -12.03 1.33 24.45
CA PHE A 138 -11.19 0.63 25.44
C PHE A 138 -10.73 1.52 26.60
N ARG A 139 -11.11 2.82 26.60
CA ARG A 139 -10.49 3.83 27.46
C ARG A 139 -8.95 3.69 27.47
N ALA A 140 -8.40 3.26 26.33
CA ALA A 140 -6.98 3.39 26.10
C ALA A 140 -6.64 4.87 26.33
N ARG A 141 -5.47 5.14 26.90
CA ARG A 141 -5.11 6.53 27.22
C ARG A 141 -5.32 7.39 25.97
N PRO A 142 -6.00 8.54 26.08
CA PRO A 142 -6.52 9.28 24.94
C PRO A 142 -5.43 9.48 23.90
N ILE A 143 -5.56 8.82 22.76
CA ILE A 143 -4.80 9.16 21.57
C ILE A 143 -5.21 10.59 21.27
N ARG A 144 -4.25 11.52 21.40
CA ARG A 144 -4.50 12.93 21.06
C ARG A 144 -5.09 12.97 19.65
N SER A 145 -6.21 13.67 19.48
CA SER A 145 -6.90 13.82 18.19
C SER A 145 -5.93 14.23 17.08
N GLU A 146 -4.95 15.08 17.41
CA GLU A 146 -3.83 15.47 16.55
C GLU A 146 -3.07 14.28 15.93
N THR A 147 -2.82 13.21 16.71
CA THR A 147 -2.09 12.03 16.23
C THR A 147 -2.89 11.27 15.17
N ALA A 148 -4.20 11.12 15.36
CA ALA A 148 -5.07 10.46 14.39
C ALA A 148 -5.10 11.24 13.06
N HIS A 149 -5.26 12.57 13.15
CA HIS A 149 -5.22 13.45 11.97
C HIS A 149 -3.85 13.43 11.26
N ARG A 150 -2.74 13.39 12.02
CA ARG A 150 -1.39 13.22 11.43
C ARG A 150 -1.28 11.91 10.66
N ILE A 151 -1.72 10.81 11.23
CA ILE A 151 -1.66 9.48 10.59
C ILE A 151 -2.49 9.47 9.30
N LEU A 152 -3.71 10.02 9.34
CA LEU A 152 -4.57 10.15 8.16
C LEU A 152 -3.91 11.04 7.09
N THR A 153 -3.35 12.19 7.48
CA THR A 153 -2.66 13.11 6.56
C THR A 153 -1.47 12.43 5.88
N LEU A 154 -0.64 11.71 6.64
CA LEU A 154 0.51 11.01 6.08
C LEU A 154 0.09 9.84 5.18
N PHE A 155 -1.04 9.19 5.48
CA PHE A 155 -1.64 8.19 4.59
C PHE A 155 -2.04 8.83 3.25
N LEU A 156 -2.78 9.94 3.29
CA LEU A 156 -3.22 10.66 2.10
C LEU A 156 -2.02 11.14 1.27
N TYR A 157 -0.95 11.64 1.88
CA TYR A 157 0.25 12.00 1.15
C TYR A 157 0.94 10.79 0.52
N SER A 158 1.16 9.72 1.28
CA SER A 158 1.81 8.50 0.74
C SER A 158 1.04 7.93 -0.45
N PHE A 159 -0.28 7.90 -0.34
CA PHE A 159 -1.19 7.51 -1.42
C PHE A 159 -1.10 8.46 -2.62
N SER A 160 -1.10 9.77 -2.37
CA SER A 160 -1.02 10.79 -3.42
C SER A 160 0.29 10.70 -4.21
N TYR A 161 1.43 10.54 -3.52
CA TYR A 161 2.72 10.36 -4.18
C TYR A 161 2.78 9.09 -5.03
N ALA A 162 2.29 7.97 -4.50
CA ALA A 162 2.27 6.71 -5.22
C ALA A 162 1.42 6.78 -6.51
N LEU A 163 0.20 7.35 -6.42
CA LEU A 163 -0.67 7.49 -7.57
C LEU A 163 -0.24 8.59 -8.54
N THR A 164 0.40 9.66 -8.07
CA THR A 164 1.02 10.68 -8.93
C THR A 164 2.11 10.05 -9.78
N ALA A 165 2.97 9.22 -9.17
CA ALA A 165 4.00 8.49 -9.90
C ALA A 165 3.41 7.51 -10.92
N ALA A 166 2.36 6.76 -10.54
CA ALA A 166 1.67 5.85 -11.45
C ALA A 166 1.04 6.60 -12.64
N TRP A 167 0.39 7.74 -12.39
CA TRP A 167 -0.19 8.58 -13.43
C TRP A 167 0.86 9.15 -14.36
N LEU A 168 1.92 9.75 -13.81
CA LEU A 168 3.02 10.34 -14.58
C LEU A 168 3.67 9.28 -15.48
N ARG A 169 3.90 8.08 -14.93
CA ARG A 169 4.45 6.94 -15.68
C ARG A 169 3.49 6.46 -16.77
N ASN A 170 2.21 6.31 -16.47
CA ASN A 170 1.23 5.79 -17.43
C ASN A 170 0.89 6.79 -18.54
N ARG A 171 1.03 8.10 -18.29
CA ARG A 171 0.65 9.14 -19.24
C ARG A 171 1.82 9.68 -20.07
N PHE A 172 2.99 9.87 -19.46
CA PHE A 172 4.11 10.58 -20.09
C PHE A 172 5.35 9.73 -20.22
N LEU A 173 5.62 8.85 -19.25
CA LEU A 173 6.90 8.14 -19.17
C LEU A 173 6.80 6.66 -19.55
N SER A 174 5.72 6.22 -20.18
CA SER A 174 5.46 4.79 -20.42
C SER A 174 6.45 4.16 -21.40
N GLU A 175 7.01 4.96 -22.30
CA GLU A 175 8.00 4.54 -23.30
C GLU A 175 9.41 4.43 -22.70
N TRP A 176 9.75 5.31 -21.74
CA TRP A 176 11.08 5.36 -21.14
C TRP A 176 11.19 4.52 -19.86
N PHE A 177 10.09 4.35 -19.11
CA PHE A 177 10.10 3.69 -17.81
C PHE A 177 9.18 2.47 -17.75
N SER A 178 9.81 1.33 -17.48
CA SER A 178 9.11 0.11 -17.10
C SER A 178 8.34 0.32 -15.80
N ALA A 179 7.18 -0.35 -15.67
CA ALA A 179 6.36 -0.31 -14.45
C ALA A 179 7.16 -0.64 -13.19
N LYS A 180 8.22 -1.46 -13.29
CA LYS A 180 9.11 -1.84 -12.18
C LYS A 180 9.76 -0.66 -11.44
N TYR A 181 9.88 0.51 -12.08
CA TYR A 181 10.54 1.69 -11.53
C TYR A 181 9.57 2.75 -10.98
N THR A 182 8.25 2.54 -11.12
CA THR A 182 7.23 3.51 -10.68
C THR A 182 7.30 3.82 -9.18
N GLY A 183 7.66 2.84 -8.35
CA GLY A 183 7.84 3.03 -6.91
C GLY A 183 9.06 3.90 -6.58
N ILE A 184 10.15 3.76 -7.35
CA ILE A 184 11.32 4.65 -7.21
C ILE A 184 10.93 6.08 -7.61
N LEU A 185 10.13 6.24 -8.67
CA LEU A 185 9.58 7.54 -9.03
C LEU A 185 8.69 8.12 -7.91
N ALA A 186 7.88 7.31 -7.24
CA ALA A 186 7.09 7.74 -6.09
C ALA A 186 7.97 8.21 -4.93
N LEU A 187 9.04 7.47 -4.60
CA LEU A 187 10.01 7.86 -3.57
C LEU A 187 10.76 9.13 -3.96
N PHE A 188 11.14 9.27 -5.22
CA PHE A 188 11.79 10.49 -5.73
C PHE A 188 10.86 11.70 -5.61
N LEU A 189 9.59 11.58 -6.00
CA LEU A 189 8.61 12.66 -5.85
C LEU A 189 8.38 13.01 -4.39
N ALA A 190 8.25 12.01 -3.50
CA ALA A 190 8.12 12.25 -2.07
C ALA A 190 9.36 12.95 -1.49
N GLY A 191 10.55 12.51 -1.88
CA GLY A 191 11.81 13.15 -1.52
C GLY A 191 11.89 14.59 -2.03
N ALA A 192 11.51 14.84 -3.28
CA ALA A 192 11.48 16.18 -3.86
C ALA A 192 10.48 17.09 -3.12
N GLY A 193 9.29 16.59 -2.80
CA GLY A 193 8.29 17.34 -2.04
C GLY A 193 8.69 17.64 -0.59
N ILE A 194 9.66 16.90 -0.04
CA ILE A 194 10.29 17.19 1.24
C ILE A 194 11.40 18.22 1.07
N TRP A 195 12.34 17.97 0.15
CA TRP A 195 13.59 18.73 0.04
C TRP A 195 13.44 20.06 -0.68
N LEU A 196 12.65 20.15 -1.75
CA LEU A 196 12.55 21.39 -2.53
C LEU A 196 11.98 22.56 -1.73
N PRO A 197 10.87 22.41 -0.98
CA PRO A 197 10.37 23.51 -0.16
C PRO A 197 11.34 23.89 0.96
N PHE A 198 12.01 22.89 1.55
CA PHE A 198 13.00 23.10 2.60
C PHE A 198 14.21 23.90 2.10
N LEU A 199 14.76 23.52 0.94
CA LEU A 199 15.87 24.22 0.31
C LEU A 199 15.48 25.62 -0.15
N PHE A 200 14.25 25.79 -0.63
CA PHE A 200 13.74 27.10 -1.01
C PHE A 200 13.72 28.05 0.19
N ASP A 201 13.14 27.65 1.32
CA ASP A 201 13.11 28.51 2.51
C ASP A 201 14.51 28.83 3.06
N LEU A 202 15.42 27.86 3.04
CA LEU A 202 16.80 28.04 3.50
C LEU A 202 17.60 28.98 2.59
N LEU A 203 17.50 28.80 1.27
CA LEU A 203 18.34 29.53 0.31
C LEU A 203 17.76 30.90 -0.06
N VAL A 204 16.43 31.01 -0.06
CA VAL A 204 15.73 32.20 -0.56
C VAL A 204 15.34 33.10 0.60
N TRP A 205 14.79 32.54 1.68
CA TRP A 205 14.33 33.29 2.86
C TRP A 205 15.28 33.28 4.06
N ASP A 206 16.47 32.68 3.91
CA ASP A 206 17.51 32.64 4.93
C ASP A 206 17.00 32.10 6.29
N MET A 207 16.03 31.17 6.23
CA MET A 207 15.44 30.58 7.42
C MET A 207 16.35 29.52 8.03
N THR A 208 16.44 29.49 9.36
CA THR A 208 17.11 28.38 10.06
C THR A 208 16.27 27.11 10.02
N PHE A 209 16.91 25.95 10.23
CA PHE A 209 16.22 24.65 10.26
C PHE A 209 15.00 24.65 11.21
N ASP A 210 15.16 25.22 12.40
CA ASP A 210 14.09 25.32 13.39
C ASP A 210 12.95 26.23 12.94
N GLN A 211 13.27 27.32 12.23
CA GLN A 211 12.26 28.21 11.66
C GLN A 211 11.47 27.52 10.55
N VAL A 212 12.12 26.79 9.65
CA VAL A 212 11.42 26.03 8.61
C VAL A 212 10.48 25.01 9.25
N MET A 213 10.97 24.19 10.18
CA MET A 213 10.14 23.16 10.82
C MET A 213 8.94 23.73 11.59
N ARG A 214 9.09 24.92 12.16
CA ARG A 214 8.06 25.56 13.01
C ARG A 214 7.09 26.45 12.22
N TYR A 215 7.54 27.13 11.16
CA TYR A 215 6.76 28.19 10.50
C TYR A 215 6.40 27.89 9.05
N SER A 216 7.11 26.98 8.37
CA SER A 216 6.82 26.75 6.94
C SER A 216 5.51 26.00 6.75
N GLN A 217 4.58 26.50 5.94
CA GLN A 217 3.35 25.76 5.60
C GLN A 217 3.52 25.03 4.28
N HIS A 218 4.57 24.21 4.16
CA HIS A 218 4.87 23.48 2.93
C HIS A 218 3.86 22.36 2.72
N PHE A 219 2.74 22.70 2.07
CA PHE A 219 1.78 21.72 1.57
C PHE A 219 2.47 20.74 0.63
N GLY A 220 2.22 19.44 0.84
CA GLY A 220 2.85 18.37 0.08
C GLY A 220 4.06 17.76 0.77
N SER A 221 4.69 18.42 1.75
CA SER A 221 5.79 17.79 2.50
C SER A 221 5.25 16.84 3.57
N ILE A 222 5.74 15.59 3.55
CA ILE A 222 5.41 14.58 4.57
C ILE A 222 6.08 14.94 5.91
N LEU A 223 7.28 15.55 5.87
CA LEU A 223 8.03 15.86 7.09
C LEU A 223 7.40 17.00 7.90
N THR A 224 6.80 18.00 7.24
CA THR A 224 6.20 19.15 7.96
C THR A 224 5.03 18.72 8.84
N VAL A 225 4.31 17.67 8.46
CA VAL A 225 3.22 17.07 9.25
C VAL A 225 3.72 16.34 10.50
N LEU A 226 5.00 15.93 10.55
CA LEU A 226 5.59 15.30 11.72
C LEU A 226 6.10 16.32 12.76
N GLY A 227 6.28 17.59 12.36
CA GLY A 227 6.75 18.67 13.22
C GLY A 227 5.73 19.13 14.27
N PRO A 228 6.14 19.95 15.26
CA PRO A 228 5.22 20.55 16.22
C PRO A 228 4.22 21.47 15.48
N ARG A 229 2.94 21.10 15.48
CA ARG A 229 1.87 21.78 14.73
C ARG A 229 0.60 21.79 15.54
N SER A 230 -0.15 22.88 15.39
CA SER A 230 -1.51 22.98 15.92
C SER A 230 -2.47 22.05 15.14
N LEU A 231 -3.58 21.68 15.77
CA LEU A 231 -4.62 20.88 15.11
C LEU A 231 -5.14 21.54 13.83
N GLU A 232 -5.33 22.86 13.83
CA GLU A 232 -5.80 23.61 12.67
C GLU A 232 -4.86 23.47 11.46
N GLU A 233 -3.55 23.57 11.69
CA GLU A 233 -2.55 23.37 10.63
C GLU A 233 -2.58 21.95 10.08
N ILE A 234 -2.70 20.94 10.96
CA ILE A 234 -2.79 19.54 10.53
C ILE A 234 -4.04 19.34 9.65
N LEU A 235 -5.19 19.92 10.03
CA LEU A 235 -6.42 19.83 9.24
C LEU A 235 -6.29 20.51 7.87
N ARG A 236 -5.55 21.62 7.76
CA ARG A 236 -5.26 22.25 6.46
C ARG A 236 -4.40 21.33 5.58
N HIS A 237 -3.37 20.69 6.15
CA HIS A 237 -2.57 19.69 5.44
C HIS A 237 -3.41 18.49 5.02
N GLU A 238 -4.29 18.00 5.89
CA GLU A 238 -5.21 16.91 5.63
C GLU A 238 -6.16 17.23 4.48
N LEU A 239 -6.77 18.43 4.48
CA LEU A 239 -7.65 18.90 3.40
C LEU A 239 -6.90 18.96 2.06
N PHE A 240 -5.71 19.56 2.05
CA PHE A 240 -4.88 19.61 0.85
C PHE A 240 -4.52 18.20 0.35
N ALA A 241 -4.07 17.31 1.25
CA ALA A 241 -3.74 15.93 0.93
C ALA A 241 -4.95 15.15 0.42
N GLY A 242 -6.14 15.40 0.98
CA GLY A 242 -7.41 14.80 0.55
C GLY A 242 -7.82 15.25 -0.85
N ILE A 243 -7.73 16.55 -1.16
CA ILE A 243 -7.98 17.08 -2.50
C ILE A 243 -7.00 16.47 -3.50
N TRP A 244 -5.71 16.44 -3.16
CA TRP A 244 -4.68 15.84 -4.03
C TRP A 244 -4.95 14.35 -4.26
N ALA A 245 -5.21 13.58 -3.20
CA ALA A 245 -5.53 12.16 -3.26
C ALA A 245 -6.75 11.89 -4.16
N ALA A 246 -7.82 12.68 -4.01
CA ALA A 246 -9.02 12.57 -4.83
C ALA A 246 -8.73 12.87 -6.31
N ALA A 247 -7.95 13.92 -6.60
CA ALA A 247 -7.57 14.28 -7.96
C ALA A 247 -6.76 13.16 -8.63
N VAL A 248 -5.71 12.65 -7.98
CA VAL A 248 -4.88 11.60 -8.58
C VAL A 248 -5.59 10.25 -8.65
N LEU A 249 -6.52 9.97 -7.74
CA LEU A 249 -7.39 8.80 -7.84
C LEU A 249 -8.29 8.91 -9.07
N ALA A 250 -8.94 10.06 -9.28
CA ALA A 250 -9.77 10.29 -10.46
C ALA A 250 -8.97 10.12 -11.77
N LEU A 251 -7.75 10.65 -11.83
CA LEU A 251 -6.86 10.51 -12.98
C LEU A 251 -6.44 9.05 -13.24
N ASN A 252 -6.25 8.24 -12.19
CA ASN A 252 -5.87 6.83 -12.31
C ASN A 252 -7.07 5.88 -12.39
N PHE A 253 -8.29 6.36 -12.18
CA PHE A 253 -9.49 5.54 -12.04
C PHE A 253 -9.74 4.60 -13.23
N PRO A 254 -9.63 5.03 -14.50
CA PRO A 254 -9.82 4.14 -15.64
C PRO A 254 -8.78 3.01 -15.70
N TRP A 255 -7.54 3.30 -15.28
CA TRP A 255 -6.46 2.31 -15.25
C TRP A 255 -6.69 1.27 -14.14
N LEU A 256 -7.06 1.71 -12.93
CA LEU A 256 -7.43 0.82 -11.83
C LEU A 256 -8.63 -0.07 -12.19
N LEU A 257 -9.69 0.52 -12.77
CA LEU A 257 -10.87 -0.23 -13.18
C LEU A 257 -10.56 -1.32 -14.21
N LYS A 258 -9.69 -1.04 -15.20
CA LYS A 258 -9.25 -2.04 -16.18
C LYS A 258 -8.61 -3.26 -15.50
N GLN A 259 -7.80 -3.03 -14.47
CA GLN A 259 -7.15 -4.12 -13.74
C GLN A 259 -8.12 -4.92 -12.88
N VAL A 260 -9.00 -4.23 -12.15
CA VAL A 260 -10.06 -4.88 -11.36
C VAL A 260 -10.93 -5.72 -12.31
N ALA A 261 -11.42 -5.14 -13.40
CA ALA A 261 -12.22 -5.86 -14.40
C ALA A 261 -11.46 -7.05 -14.98
N ALA A 262 -10.16 -6.94 -15.28
CA ALA A 262 -9.35 -8.05 -15.77
C ALA A 262 -9.25 -9.20 -14.77
N PHE A 263 -9.22 -8.91 -13.46
CA PHE A 263 -9.24 -9.93 -12.41
C PHE A 263 -10.58 -10.65 -12.35
N PHE A 264 -11.69 -9.91 -12.37
CA PHE A 264 -13.04 -10.50 -12.34
C PHE A 264 -13.44 -11.17 -13.67
N ARG A 265 -12.78 -10.86 -14.79
CA ARG A 265 -12.99 -11.53 -16.09
C ARG A 265 -12.10 -12.76 -16.30
N ALA A 266 -11.17 -13.09 -15.40
CA ALA A 266 -10.24 -14.20 -15.58
C ALA A 266 -11.00 -15.52 -15.87
N PRO A 267 -10.66 -16.23 -16.98
CA PRO A 267 -11.48 -17.33 -17.47
C PRO A 267 -11.47 -18.53 -16.52
N VAL A 268 -12.67 -19.07 -16.31
CA VAL A 268 -12.90 -20.34 -15.62
C VAL A 268 -12.26 -21.45 -16.46
N ARG A 269 -11.44 -22.32 -15.85
CA ARG A 269 -10.91 -23.50 -16.55
C ARG A 269 -12.06 -24.33 -17.14
N SER A 270 -12.12 -24.41 -18.46
CA SER A 270 -12.70 -25.52 -19.22
C SER A 270 -11.61 -26.57 -19.53
N SER A 271 -10.86 -27.04 -18.52
CA SER A 271 -9.73 -27.97 -18.73
C SER A 271 -10.11 -29.45 -18.69
N ALA A 272 -11.38 -29.82 -18.86
CA ALA A 272 -11.79 -31.22 -18.87
C ALA A 272 -12.43 -31.70 -20.20
N ARG A 273 -12.81 -30.82 -21.14
CA ARG A 273 -13.53 -31.24 -22.37
C ARG A 273 -12.79 -31.08 -23.70
N GLN A 274 -11.72 -30.28 -23.78
CA GLN A 274 -11.03 -30.06 -25.07
C GLN A 274 -9.84 -31.01 -25.33
N GLY A 275 -9.20 -31.56 -24.29
CA GLY A 275 -8.12 -32.53 -24.44
C GLY A 275 -8.58 -33.93 -24.86
N ALA A 276 -9.77 -34.35 -24.42
CA ALA A 276 -10.34 -35.65 -24.79
C ALA A 276 -10.83 -35.69 -26.25
N SER A 277 -11.36 -34.58 -26.77
CA SER A 277 -11.90 -34.55 -28.15
C SER A 277 -10.81 -34.49 -29.22
N ALA A 278 -9.69 -33.81 -28.96
CA ALA A 278 -8.60 -33.71 -29.93
C ALA A 278 -7.78 -35.00 -30.05
N THR A 279 -7.52 -35.70 -28.94
CA THR A 279 -6.81 -36.99 -28.94
C THR A 279 -7.70 -38.10 -29.50
N PHE A 280 -9.01 -38.10 -29.21
CA PHE A 280 -9.95 -39.06 -29.81
C PHE A 280 -10.11 -38.87 -31.33
N ARG A 281 -10.17 -37.62 -31.82
CA ARG A 281 -10.22 -37.36 -33.28
C ARG A 281 -8.93 -37.72 -34.03
N ARG A 282 -7.77 -37.69 -33.38
CA ARG A 282 -6.51 -38.16 -33.99
C ARG A 282 -6.39 -39.68 -34.03
N LEU A 283 -7.01 -40.40 -33.11
CA LEU A 283 -6.98 -41.88 -33.10
C LEU A 283 -7.95 -42.51 -34.11
N VAL A 284 -9.02 -41.82 -34.50
CA VAL A 284 -10.02 -42.33 -35.47
C VAL A 284 -9.62 -42.08 -36.94
N ARG A 285 -8.54 -41.33 -37.22
CA ARG A 285 -8.10 -40.98 -38.58
C ARG A 285 -6.77 -41.62 -39.01
N LYS A 286 -6.48 -42.87 -38.62
CA LYS A 286 -5.46 -43.65 -39.33
C LYS A 286 -6.11 -44.34 -40.53
N PRO A 287 -5.82 -43.95 -41.78
CA PRO A 287 -6.22 -44.73 -42.94
C PRO A 287 -5.41 -46.03 -42.98
N VAL A 288 -6.12 -47.15 -43.13
CA VAL A 288 -5.53 -48.45 -43.44
C VAL A 288 -5.10 -48.41 -44.91
N SER A 289 -3.81 -48.27 -45.17
CA SER A 289 -3.24 -48.47 -46.51
C SER A 289 -2.94 -49.95 -46.71
N ARG A 290 -3.53 -50.53 -47.76
CA ARG A 290 -3.21 -51.85 -48.33
C ARG A 290 -1.93 -51.79 -49.14
#